data_AF-A0A661M9E6-F1
#
_entry.id   AF-A0A661M9E6-F1
#
_cell.length_a   1.000
_cell.length_b   1.000
_cell.length_c   1.000
_cell.angle_alpha   90.00
_cell.angle_beta   90.00
_cell.angle_gamma   90.00
#
_symmetry.space_group_name_H-M   'P 1'
#
loop_
_entity.id
_entity.type
_entity.pdbx_description
1 polymer ?
#
loop_
_entity_poly.entity_id
_entity_poly.type
_entity_poly.pdbx_seq_one_letter_code
_entity_poly.pdbx_strand_id
1 'polypeptide(L)' 'MAGISLTALRARLFKAVDEVIRTGIPLEIERKGHRLKIVLVERGKKLENLKPHDCIVGDPDELVDLKVGAWQGERNL' A
#
# COMPACT_ATOMS: atom_id res chain seq x y z
N MET A 1 -5.91 26.38 -10.39
CA MET A 1 -5.12 25.53 -9.47
C MET A 1 -3.67 26.01 -9.56
N ALA A 2 -3.07 26.43 -8.45
CA ALA A 2 -1.79 27.14 -8.44
C ALA A 2 -0.62 26.14 -8.39
N GLY A 3 -0.09 25.76 -9.55
CA GLY A 3 1.17 25.02 -9.65
C GLY A 3 2.36 25.95 -9.40
N ILE A 4 3.44 25.42 -8.80
CA ILE A 4 4.69 26.18 -8.62
C ILE A 4 5.69 25.85 -9.73
N SER A 5 6.59 26.77 -10.04
CA SER A 5 7.68 26.50 -10.98
C SER A 5 8.76 25.63 -10.32
N LEU A 6 9.51 24.86 -11.13
CA LEU A 6 10.62 24.05 -10.62
C LEU A 6 11.71 24.90 -9.93
N THR A 7 11.91 26.14 -10.38
CA THR A 7 12.86 27.07 -9.75
C THR A 7 12.40 27.47 -8.35
N ALA A 8 11.10 27.72 -8.17
CA ALA A 8 10.51 27.99 -6.86
C ALA A 8 10.56 26.74 -5.96
N LEU A 9 10.31 25.56 -6.52
CA LEU A 9 10.45 24.29 -5.81
C LEU A 9 11.90 24.09 -5.32
N ARG A 10 12.92 24.33 -6.15
CA ARG A 10 14.33 24.17 -5.78
C ARG A 10 14.70 24.98 -4.54
N ALA A 11 14.20 26.20 -4.42
CA ALA A 11 14.49 27.07 -3.28
C ALA A 11 13.81 26.62 -1.98
N ARG A 12 12.77 25.78 -2.06
CA ARG A 12 11.90 25.41 -0.93
C ARG A 12 11.64 23.90 -0.85
N LEU A 13 12.53 23.09 -1.42
CA LEU A 13 12.29 21.67 -1.67
C LEU A 13 11.88 20.91 -0.41
N PHE A 14 12.66 21.05 0.67
CA PHE A 14 12.36 20.38 1.94
C PHE A 14 11.03 20.82 2.53
N LYS A 15 10.79 22.14 2.62
CA LYS A 15 9.53 22.69 3.13
C LYS A 15 8.30 22.20 2.34
N ALA A 16 8.44 22.12 1.01
CA ALA A 16 7.39 21.63 0.13
C ALA A 16 7.08 20.14 0.37
N VAL A 17 8.12 19.31 0.54
CA VAL A 17 7.97 17.89 0.84
C VAL A 17 7.39 17.68 2.24
N ASP A 18 7.86 18.42 3.24
CA ASP A 18 7.36 18.36 4.61
C ASP A 18 5.88 18.74 4.69
N GLU A 19 5.44 19.71 3.88
CA GLU A 19 4.04 20.09 3.79
C GLU A 19 3.17 18.99 3.18
N VAL A 20 3.64 18.32 2.13
CA VAL A 20 2.97 17.15 1.55
C VAL A 20 2.90 16.01 2.57
N ILE A 21 3.96 15.77 3.35
CA ILE A 21 3.97 14.77 4.42
C ILE A 21 2.98 15.13 5.53
N ARG A 22 2.95 16.40 5.96
CA ARG A 22 2.09 16.86 7.07
C ARG A 22 0.62 16.93 6.70
N THR A 23 0.31 17.33 5.47
CA THR A 23 -1.08 17.61 5.04
C THR A 23 -1.70 16.49 4.21
N GLY A 24 -0.86 15.67 3.57
CA GLY A 24 -1.31 14.70 2.57
C GLY A 24 -1.78 15.32 1.25
N ILE A 25 -1.76 16.65 1.12
CA ILE A 25 -2.23 17.35 -0.08
C ILE A 25 -1.13 17.27 -1.16
N PRO A 26 -1.45 16.79 -2.38
CA PRO A 26 -0.51 16.76 -3.49
C PRO A 26 -0.03 18.14 -3.92
N LEU A 27 1.28 18.27 -4.19
CA LEU A 27 1.85 19.49 -4.75
C LEU A 27 2.03 19.37 -6.27
N GLU A 28 1.46 20.30 -7.02
CA GLU A 28 1.56 20.38 -8.48
C GLU A 28 2.71 21.29 -8.94
N ILE A 29 3.47 20.84 -9.94
CA ILE A 29 4.62 21.54 -10.52
C ILE A 29 4.50 21.54 -12.04
N GLU A 30 4.86 22.64 -12.68
CA GLU A 30 4.92 22.73 -14.14
C GLU A 30 6.34 23.00 -14.64
N ARG A 31 6.76 22.25 -15.68
CA ARG A 31 8.04 22.44 -16.34
C ARG A 31 8.00 22.01 -17.79
N LYS A 32 8.43 22.89 -18.70
CA LYS A 32 8.53 22.60 -20.15
C LYS A 32 7.21 22.03 -20.74
N GLY A 33 6.06 22.54 -20.29
CA GLY A 33 4.75 22.05 -20.72
C GLY A 33 4.28 20.75 -20.08
N HIS A 34 5.09 20.14 -19.20
CA HIS A 34 4.70 18.97 -18.42
C HIS A 34 4.22 19.38 -17.02
N ARG A 35 3.13 18.76 -16.57
CA ARG A 35 2.63 18.87 -15.19
C ARG A 35 3.04 17.64 -14.40
N LEU A 36 3.65 17.85 -13.26
CA LEU A 36 4.12 16.82 -12.33
C LEU A 36 3.43 16.99 -10.97
N LYS A 37 3.37 15.90 -10.18
CA LYS A 37 2.83 15.91 -8.81
C LYS A 37 3.81 15.26 -7.85
N ILE A 38 3.97 15.86 -6.67
CA ILE A 38 4.58 15.22 -5.50
C ILE A 38 3.44 14.72 -4.63
N VAL A 39 3.41 13.41 -4.38
CA VAL A 39 2.38 12.73 -3.60
C VAL A 39 3.03 11.82 -2.56
N LEU A 40 2.32 11.59 -1.46
CA LEU A 40 2.65 10.48 -0.57
C LEU A 40 2.39 9.18 -1.33
N VAL A 41 3.37 8.29 -1.34
CA VAL A 41 3.18 6.92 -1.77
C VAL A 41 2.63 6.16 -0.58
N GLU A 42 1.37 5.75 -0.65
CA GLU A 42 0.83 4.81 0.33
C GLU A 42 1.70 3.55 0.30
N ARG A 43 2.22 3.13 1.46
CA ARG A 43 2.78 1.79 1.58
C ARG A 43 1.64 0.83 1.28
N GLY A 44 1.69 0.14 0.13
CA GLY A 44 0.71 -0.89 -0.22
C GLY A 44 0.44 -1.78 0.98
N LYS A 45 -0.84 -2.07 1.25
CA LYS A 45 -1.22 -2.83 2.44
C LYS A 45 -0.52 -4.17 2.35
N LYS A 46 0.08 -4.65 3.45
CA LYS A 46 0.87 -5.90 3.43
C LYS A 46 0.14 -7.07 2.77
N LEU A 47 -1.19 -7.12 2.93
CA LEU A 47 -2.06 -8.15 2.36
C LEU A 47 -2.32 -7.98 0.85
N GLU A 48 -2.21 -6.77 0.30
CA GLU A 48 -2.32 -6.51 -1.15
C GLU A 48 -1.14 -7.13 -1.92
N ASN A 49 -0.04 -7.46 -1.24
CA ASN A 49 1.09 -8.18 -1.83
C ASN A 49 0.89 -9.71 -1.86
N LEU A 50 -0.18 -10.24 -1.29
CA LEU A 50 -0.43 -11.69 -1.30
C LEU A 50 -0.73 -12.14 -2.73
N LYS A 51 0.03 -13.11 -3.20
CA LYS A 51 -0.24 -13.78 -4.47
C LYS A 51 -1.23 -14.92 -4.22
N PRO A 52 -2.24 -15.12 -5.08
CA PRO A 52 -3.09 -16.29 -4.99
C PRO A 52 -2.23 -17.55 -5.23
N HIS A 53 -2.47 -18.57 -4.40
CA HIS A 53 -1.82 -19.87 -4.52
C HIS A 53 -2.89 -20.95 -4.61
N ASP A 54 -2.74 -21.86 -5.57
CA ASP A 54 -3.56 -23.05 -5.65
C ASP A 54 -2.99 -24.09 -4.66
N CYS A 55 -3.50 -24.06 -3.43
CA CYS A 55 -2.97 -24.83 -2.31
C CYS A 55 -3.85 -26.00 -1.89
N ILE A 56 -5.03 -26.16 -2.49
CA ILE A 56 -5.96 -27.23 -2.18
C ILE A 56 -5.84 -28.32 -3.26
N VAL A 57 -5.47 -29.53 -2.83
CA VAL A 57 -5.45 -30.70 -3.72
C VAL A 57 -6.76 -31.45 -3.54
N GLY A 58 -7.67 -31.31 -4.50
CA GLY A 58 -9.02 -31.90 -4.44
C GLY A 58 -10.12 -30.85 -4.40
N ASP A 59 -11.31 -31.24 -3.94
CA ASP A 59 -12.45 -30.35 -3.80
C ASP A 59 -12.36 -29.54 -2.48
N PRO A 60 -12.32 -28.20 -2.53
CA PRO A 60 -12.34 -27.35 -1.34
C PRO A 60 -13.53 -27.58 -0.41
N ASP A 61 -14.69 -27.94 -0.96
CA ASP A 61 -15.91 -28.11 -0.15
C ASP A 61 -15.80 -29.33 0.78
N GLU A 62 -15.00 -30.34 0.40
CA GLU A 62 -14.74 -31.51 1.25
C GLU A 62 -13.94 -31.18 2.53
N LEU A 63 -13.17 -30.07 2.53
CA LEU A 63 -12.39 -29.66 3.71
C LEU A 63 -13.27 -29.22 4.88
N VAL A 64 -14.49 -28.75 4.61
CA VAL A 64 -15.41 -28.24 5.64
C VAL A 64 -15.84 -29.36 6.59
N ASP A 65 -16.08 -30.54 6.03
CA ASP A 65 -16.53 -31.72 6.78
C ASP A 65 -15.38 -32.61 7.26
N LEU A 66 -14.14 -32.31 6.85
CA LEU A 66 -12.97 -33.11 7.16
C LEU A 66 -12.58 -33.01 8.65
N LYS A 67 -12.82 -34.09 9.40
CA LYS A 67 -12.32 -34.24 10.78
C LYS A 67 -10.91 -34.83 10.79
N VAL A 68 -9.90 -33.96 10.85
CA VAL A 68 -8.47 -34.35 10.89
C VAL A 68 -7.98 -34.81 12.26
N GLY A 69 -8.79 -34.70 13.30
CA GLY A 69 -8.46 -35.18 14.65
C GLY A 69 -9.48 -34.77 15.69
N ALA A 70 -9.36 -35.36 16.88
CA ALA A 70 -10.12 -34.98 18.06
C ALA A 70 -9.16 -34.47 19.14
N TRP A 71 -9.48 -33.32 19.74
CA TRP A 71 -8.76 -32.81 20.90
C TRP A 71 -8.99 -33.73 22.11
N GLN A 72 -7.91 -34.20 22.73
CA GLN A 72 -7.89 -35.12 23.87
C GLN A 72 -7.34 -34.46 25.15
N GLY A 73 -7.49 -33.14 25.30
CA GLY A 73 -7.20 -32.44 26.55
C GLY A 73 -5.71 -32.48 26.90
N GLU A 74 -5.40 -32.97 28.11
CA GLU A 74 -4.03 -33.09 28.64
C GLU A 74 -3.08 -33.88 27.72
N ARG A 75 -3.60 -34.74 26.84
CA ARG A 75 -2.80 -35.50 25.88
C ARG A 75 -2.29 -34.69 24.68
N ASN A 76 -2.82 -33.49 24.44
CA ASN A 76 -2.49 -32.63 23.30
C ASN A 76 -1.84 -31.29 23.68
N LEU A 77 -1.63 -31.04 24.98
CA LEU A 77 -0.84 -29.92 25.52
C LEU A 77 0.63 -30.33 25.62
#